data_AF-A0A178BBC3-F1
#
_entry.id   AF-A0A178BBC3-F1
#
_cell.length_a   1.000
_cell.length_b   1.000
_cell.length_c   1.000
_cell.angle_alpha   90.00
_cell.angle_beta   90.00
_cell.angle_gamma   90.00
#
_symmetry.space_group_name_H-M   'P 1'
#
loop_
_entity.id
_entity.type
_entity.pdbx_description
1 polymer ?
#
loop_
_entity_poly.entity_id
_entity_poly.type
_entity_poly.pdbx_seq_one_letter_code
_entity_poly.pdbx_strand_id
1 'polypeptide(L)'
;PHPDWWTMLVRHVTSSKVVQPLSNLQDLYLWVTRVGISNAIIDNRSFILHFHMHNSNAPKTCQLRYDDQRPRSEYIPLSRERQADSPNIIPSQSIFQKNETPRGERFAQWLATPIHVPAPWKTPWQLVHEVSALDEFLCEKEDEIGQVELKALLSRTEGVLKMMWWL
;
A
#
# COMPACT_ATOMS: atom_id res chain seq x y z
N PRO A 1 -17.08 -5.63 10.22
CA PRO A 1 -16.95 -4.28 10.80
C PRO A 1 -15.53 -3.77 10.50
N HIS A 2 -15.37 -2.51 10.08
CA HIS A 2 -14.03 -1.96 9.84
C HIS A 2 -13.31 -1.73 11.16
N PRO A 3 -12.03 -2.10 11.27
CA PRO A 3 -11.21 -1.71 12.42
C PRO A 3 -11.11 -0.19 12.52
N ASP A 4 -11.18 0.34 13.74
CA ASP A 4 -10.89 1.75 14.01
C ASP A 4 -9.37 1.97 14.05
N TRP A 5 -8.78 1.99 12.85
CA TRP A 5 -7.34 2.17 12.65
C TRP A 5 -6.85 3.48 13.26
N TRP A 6 -7.61 4.57 13.13
CA TRP A 6 -7.22 5.87 13.67
C TRP A 6 -7.04 5.82 15.19
N THR A 7 -8.04 5.32 15.91
CA THR A 7 -7.96 5.21 17.38
C THR A 7 -6.81 4.30 17.81
N MET A 8 -6.57 3.20 17.09
CA MET A 8 -5.44 2.30 17.37
C MET A 8 -4.08 2.98 17.17
N LEU A 9 -3.91 3.71 16.05
CA LEU A 9 -2.67 4.42 15.73
C LEU A 9 -2.42 5.59 16.70
N VAL A 10 -3.43 6.39 17.00
CA VAL A 10 -3.33 7.48 17.98
C VAL A 10 -2.97 6.94 19.36
N ARG A 11 -3.60 5.84 19.78
CA ARG A 11 -3.28 5.18 21.06
C ARG A 11 -1.84 4.65 21.08
N HIS A 12 -1.33 4.14 19.97
CA HIS A 12 0.06 3.70 19.86
C HIS A 12 1.02 4.88 20.07
N VAL A 13 0.84 5.99 19.34
CA VAL A 13 1.79 7.11 19.38
C VAL A 13 1.73 7.95 20.66
N THR A 14 0.58 7.95 21.34
CA THR A 14 0.39 8.68 22.61
C THR A 14 0.72 7.84 23.84
N SER A 15 1.00 6.55 23.68
CA SER A 15 1.30 5.66 24.81
C SER A 15 2.70 5.93 25.36
N SER A 16 2.79 6.21 26.66
CA SER A 16 4.06 6.34 27.38
C SER A 16 4.85 5.03 27.49
N LYS A 17 4.25 3.89 27.12
CA LYS A 17 4.89 2.57 27.13
C LYS A 17 5.61 2.22 25.84
N VAL A 18 5.37 2.98 24.77
CA VAL A 18 5.96 2.72 23.45
C VAL A 18 7.30 3.42 23.36
N VAL A 19 8.34 2.64 23.12
CA VAL A 19 9.68 3.16 22.80
C VAL A 19 9.66 3.58 21.32
N GLN A 20 10.08 4.82 21.03
CA GLN A 20 10.19 5.37 19.66
C GLN A 20 8.89 5.26 18.82
N PRO A 21 7.75 5.82 19.29
CA PRO A 21 6.45 5.67 18.64
C PRO A 21 6.42 6.16 17.18
N LEU A 22 7.18 7.21 16.86
CA LEU A 22 7.24 7.74 15.49
C LEU A 22 8.00 6.81 14.54
N SER A 23 9.13 6.24 14.96
CA SER A 23 9.88 5.28 14.14
C SER A 23 9.06 4.02 13.88
N ASN A 24 8.40 3.49 14.92
CA ASN A 24 7.50 2.33 14.74
C ASN A 24 6.35 2.62 13.76
N LEU A 25 5.84 3.86 13.75
CA LEU A 25 4.80 4.27 12.81
C LEU A 25 5.34 4.34 11.37
N GLN A 26 6.55 4.87 11.17
CA GLN A 26 7.22 4.87 9.86
C GLN A 26 7.47 3.44 9.37
N ASP A 27 7.95 2.56 10.24
CA ASP A 27 8.18 1.15 9.94
C ASP A 27 6.89 0.43 9.55
N LEU A 28 5.80 0.66 10.30
CA LEU A 28 4.49 0.12 9.97
C LEU A 28 4.01 0.62 8.60
N TYR A 29 4.10 1.92 8.35
CA TYR A 29 3.69 2.52 7.09
C TYR A 29 4.44 1.92 5.89
N LEU A 30 5.76 1.85 6.00
CA LEU A 30 6.61 1.26 4.97
C LEU A 30 6.34 -0.24 4.81
N TRP A 31 6.19 -1.00 5.90
CA TRP A 31 5.88 -2.42 5.81
C TRP A 31 4.55 -2.67 5.08
N VAL A 32 3.51 -1.88 5.39
CA VAL A 32 2.21 -1.99 4.70
C VAL A 32 2.36 -1.66 3.21
N THR A 33 3.04 -0.56 2.88
CA THR A 33 3.19 -0.07 1.49
C THR A 33 4.24 -0.82 0.66
N ARG A 34 5.10 -1.65 1.26
CA ARG A 34 6.14 -2.41 0.55
C ARG A 34 5.94 -3.92 0.57
N VAL A 35 5.20 -4.42 1.55
CA VAL A 35 5.02 -5.86 1.75
C VAL A 35 3.54 -6.21 1.84
N GLY A 36 2.81 -5.60 2.78
CA GLY A 36 1.42 -5.98 3.07
C GLY A 36 0.52 -5.86 1.84
N ILE A 37 0.44 -4.67 1.27
CA ILE A 37 -0.37 -4.38 0.07
C ILE A 37 0.10 -5.22 -1.13
N SER A 38 1.42 -5.31 -1.35
CA SER A 38 1.96 -6.05 -2.49
C SER A 38 1.61 -7.53 -2.46
N ASN A 39 1.73 -8.17 -1.29
CA ASN A 39 1.36 -9.56 -1.12
C ASN A 39 -0.15 -9.77 -1.29
N ALA A 40 -0.98 -8.90 -0.69
CA ALA A 40 -2.44 -8.99 -0.84
C ALA A 40 -2.87 -8.88 -2.31
N ILE A 41 -2.26 -7.97 -3.08
CA ILE A 41 -2.50 -7.84 -4.52
C ILE A 41 -2.08 -9.09 -5.28
N ILE A 42 -0.92 -9.68 -4.98
CA ILE A 42 -0.45 -10.91 -5.63
C ILE A 42 -1.45 -12.05 -5.40
N ASP A 43 -1.88 -12.24 -4.16
CA ASP A 43 -2.83 -13.28 -3.78
C ASP A 43 -4.18 -13.06 -4.47
N ASN A 44 -4.68 -11.82 -4.48
CA ASN A 44 -5.94 -11.47 -5.12
C ASN A 44 -5.91 -11.61 -6.65
N ARG A 45 -4.83 -11.18 -7.31
CA ARG A 45 -4.68 -11.38 -8.77
C ARG A 45 -4.70 -12.88 -9.10
N SER A 46 -4.03 -13.70 -8.29
CA SER A 46 -4.01 -15.15 -8.45
C SER A 46 -5.41 -15.74 -8.26
N PHE A 47 -6.11 -15.35 -7.19
CA PHE A 47 -7.48 -15.78 -6.93
C PHE A 47 -8.43 -15.45 -8.08
N ILE A 48 -8.44 -14.20 -8.55
CA ILE A 48 -9.32 -13.73 -9.62
C ILE A 48 -9.02 -14.48 -10.93
N LEU A 49 -7.74 -14.69 -11.26
CA LEU A 49 -7.36 -15.46 -12.43
C LEU A 49 -7.90 -16.89 -12.34
N HIS A 50 -7.65 -17.58 -11.23
CA HIS A 50 -8.15 -18.94 -11.02
C HIS A 50 -9.67 -19.01 -11.04
N PHE A 51 -10.36 -18.03 -10.46
CA PHE A 51 -11.81 -17.93 -10.48
C PHE A 51 -12.34 -17.91 -11.92
N HIS A 52 -11.81 -17.02 -12.77
CA HIS A 52 -12.25 -16.92 -14.18
C HIS A 52 -11.88 -18.12 -15.03
N MET A 53 -10.73 -18.76 -14.75
CA MET A 53 -10.34 -19.99 -15.46
C MET A 53 -11.27 -21.18 -15.14
N HIS A 54 -11.78 -21.28 -13.91
CA HIS A 54 -12.68 -22.37 -13.50
C HIS A 54 -14.17 -22.03 -13.71
N ASN A 55 -14.50 -20.75 -13.89
CA ASN A 55 -15.87 -20.27 -14.03
C ASN A 55 -16.01 -19.42 -15.29
N SER A 56 -15.84 -20.02 -16.47
CA SER A 56 -15.93 -19.31 -17.76
C SER A 56 -17.27 -18.60 -18.01
N ASN A 57 -18.33 -19.03 -17.30
CA ASN A 57 -19.67 -18.45 -17.38
C ASN A 57 -19.95 -17.45 -16.24
N ALA A 58 -18.93 -17.05 -15.46
CA ALA A 58 -19.09 -16.08 -14.40
C ALA A 58 -19.74 -14.79 -14.95
N PRO A 59 -20.77 -14.25 -14.26
CA PRO A 59 -21.42 -13.02 -14.70
C PRO A 59 -20.40 -11.88 -14.84
N LYS A 60 -20.48 -11.12 -15.94
CA LYS A 60 -19.69 -9.89 -16.11
C LYS A 60 -19.99 -8.83 -15.02
N THR A 61 -21.10 -8.98 -14.30
CA THR A 61 -21.48 -8.17 -13.14
C THR A 61 -20.73 -8.53 -11.86
N CYS A 62 -19.95 -9.62 -11.85
CA CYS A 62 -19.10 -9.98 -10.72
C CYS A 62 -17.92 -8.99 -10.64
N GLN A 63 -18.06 -7.97 -9.80
CA GLN A 63 -17.06 -6.94 -9.57
C GLN A 63 -16.00 -7.43 -8.59
N LEU A 64 -15.22 -8.43 -8.98
CA LEU A 64 -14.00 -8.79 -8.27
C LEU A 64 -12.89 -7.81 -8.65
N ARG A 65 -12.13 -7.34 -7.65
CA ARG A 65 -10.98 -6.47 -7.84
C ARG A 65 -9.82 -6.94 -6.99
N TYR A 66 -8.61 -6.70 -7.48
CA TYR A 66 -7.38 -7.09 -6.79
C TYR A 66 -6.64 -5.92 -6.16
N ASP A 67 -7.09 -4.68 -6.41
CA ASP A 67 -6.41 -3.42 -6.08
C ASP A 67 -7.37 -2.35 -5.52
N ASP A 68 -6.79 -1.24 -5.06
CA ASP A 68 -7.50 0.00 -4.72
C ASP A 68 -7.33 1.01 -5.87
N GLN A 69 -8.45 1.32 -6.55
CA GLN A 69 -8.46 2.23 -7.70
C GLN A 69 -8.91 3.64 -7.33
N ARG A 70 -8.56 4.13 -6.14
CA ARG A 70 -8.79 5.53 -5.83
C ARG A 70 -8.13 6.42 -6.88
N PRO A 71 -8.84 7.47 -7.38
CA PRO A 71 -8.29 8.39 -8.34
C PRO A 71 -6.93 8.94 -7.88
N ARG A 72 -5.97 9.00 -8.80
CA ARG A 72 -4.64 9.56 -8.52
C ARG A 72 -4.69 10.98 -7.94
N SER A 73 -5.73 11.75 -8.27
CA SER A 73 -5.96 13.09 -7.71
C SER A 73 -6.22 13.13 -6.20
N GLU A 74 -6.58 11.99 -5.59
CA GLU A 74 -6.76 11.88 -4.13
C GLU A 74 -5.43 11.69 -3.39
N TYR A 75 -4.34 11.39 -4.11
CA TYR A 75 -3.01 11.28 -3.53
C TYR A 75 -2.45 12.67 -3.17
N ILE A 76 -1.94 12.80 -1.94
CA ILE A 76 -1.23 14.00 -1.49
C ILE A 76 0.27 13.70 -1.53
N PRO A 77 1.09 14.41 -2.32
CA PRO A 77 2.55 14.19 -2.34
C PRO A 77 3.22 14.45 -1.00
N LEU A 78 4.21 13.62 -0.64
CA LEU A 78 4.99 13.76 0.60
C LEU A 78 5.57 15.16 0.78
N SER A 79 6.00 15.80 -0.32
CA SER A 79 6.54 17.17 -0.30
C SER A 79 5.59 18.23 0.27
N ARG A 80 4.27 17.99 0.23
CA ARG A 80 3.26 18.91 0.80
C ARG A 80 3.00 18.69 2.29
N GLU A 81 3.49 17.59 2.84
CA GLU A 81 3.26 17.16 4.23
C GLU A 81 4.56 17.10 5.03
N ARG A 82 5.64 17.67 4.48
CA ARG A 82 6.93 17.77 5.17
C ARG A 82 6.84 18.73 6.34
N GLN A 83 7.59 18.41 7.40
CA GLN A 83 7.82 19.38 8.49
C GLN A 83 8.66 20.54 7.96
N ALA A 84 8.11 21.75 7.99
CA ALA A 84 8.75 22.95 7.44
C ALA A 84 10.09 23.30 8.14
N ASP A 85 10.26 22.98 9.43
CA ASP A 85 11.37 23.48 10.25
C ASP A 85 11.85 22.50 11.35
N SER A 86 11.79 21.18 11.14
CA SER A 86 12.17 20.23 12.20
C SER A 86 13.68 19.93 12.23
N PRO A 87 14.40 20.26 13.32
CA PRO A 87 15.81 19.90 13.47
C PRO A 87 16.02 18.40 13.73
N ASN A 88 14.95 17.65 13.97
CA ASN A 88 14.98 16.22 14.27
C ASN A 88 14.58 15.42 13.03
N ILE A 89 15.50 15.34 12.06
CA ILE A 89 15.45 14.25 11.08
C ILE A 89 15.76 12.98 11.87
N ILE A 90 14.71 12.25 12.27
CA ILE A 90 14.90 10.92 12.84
C ILE A 90 15.38 10.05 11.67
N PRO A 91 16.58 9.46 11.74
CA PRO A 91 17.03 8.56 10.69
C PRO A 91 16.01 7.43 10.57
N SER A 92 15.52 7.14 9.35
CA SER A 92 14.73 5.92 9.17
C SER A 92 15.62 4.76 9.60
N GLN A 93 15.15 3.99 10.59
CA GLN A 93 15.79 2.72 10.85
C GLN A 93 15.39 1.81 9.70
N SER A 94 16.36 1.10 9.12
CA SER A 94 16.00 0.13 8.10
C SER A 94 15.14 -0.95 8.74
N ILE A 95 13.88 -1.00 8.33
CA ILE A 95 12.88 -2.02 8.73
C ILE A 95 13.44 -3.43 8.49
N PHE A 96 14.29 -3.56 7.47
CA PHE A 96 14.94 -4.80 7.08
C PHE A 96 16.42 -4.74 7.49
N GLN A 97 16.72 -5.16 8.71
CA GLN A 97 18.09 -5.13 9.27
C GLN A 97 19.19 -5.76 8.40
N LYS A 98 18.83 -6.66 7.48
CA LYS A 98 19.78 -7.42 6.63
C LYS A 98 19.49 -7.34 5.13
N ASN A 99 18.39 -6.73 4.72
CA ASN A 99 17.96 -6.70 3.32
C ASN A 99 17.59 -5.27 2.93
N GLU A 100 17.72 -4.92 1.66
CA GLU A 100 17.17 -3.65 1.18
C GLU A 100 15.64 -3.68 1.27
N THR A 101 15.04 -2.57 1.70
CA THR A 101 13.59 -2.35 1.58
C THR A 101 13.17 -2.60 0.13
N PRO A 102 12.16 -3.44 -0.14
CA PRO A 102 11.70 -3.68 -1.50
C PRO A 102 11.38 -2.36 -2.20
N ARG A 103 11.83 -2.22 -3.45
CA ARG A 103 11.54 -1.03 -4.26
C ARG A 103 10.14 -1.13 -4.82
N GLY A 104 9.20 -0.37 -4.25
CA GLY A 104 7.80 -0.45 -4.68
C GLY A 104 7.59 0.02 -6.13
N GLU A 105 8.52 0.78 -6.71
CA GLU A 105 8.48 1.11 -8.15
C GLU A 105 8.63 -0.16 -9.02
N ARG A 106 9.42 -1.14 -8.59
CA ARG A 106 9.52 -2.44 -9.30
C ARG A 106 8.22 -3.21 -9.20
N PHE A 107 7.53 -3.11 -8.07
CA PHE A 107 6.22 -3.74 -7.91
C PHE A 107 5.16 -3.04 -8.77
N ALA A 108 5.13 -1.70 -8.82
CA ALA A 108 4.25 -0.96 -9.72
C ALA A 108 4.51 -1.30 -11.21
N GLN A 109 5.78 -1.45 -11.60
CA GLN A 109 6.15 -1.94 -12.94
C GLN A 109 5.63 -3.37 -13.19
N TRP A 110 5.72 -4.26 -12.20
CA TRP A 110 5.16 -5.61 -12.29
C TRP A 110 3.63 -5.58 -12.42
N LEU A 111 2.92 -4.68 -11.73
CA LEU A 111 1.47 -4.52 -11.87
C LEU A 111 1.07 -4.17 -13.31
N ALA A 112 1.81 -3.23 -13.91
CA ALA A 112 1.61 -2.81 -15.30
C ALA A 112 1.97 -3.90 -16.34
N THR A 113 2.64 -4.98 -15.93
CA THR A 113 2.99 -6.08 -16.84
C THR A 113 1.73 -6.93 -17.14
N PRO A 114 1.41 -7.19 -18.43
CA PRO A 114 0.28 -8.04 -18.78
C PRO A 114 0.42 -9.45 -18.21
N ILE A 115 -0.64 -9.96 -17.60
CA ILE A 115 -0.67 -11.34 -17.10
C ILE A 115 -0.67 -12.31 -18.28
N HIS A 116 0.25 -13.27 -18.26
CA HIS A 116 0.24 -14.39 -19.18
C HIS A 116 -0.90 -15.36 -18.82
N VAL A 117 -1.84 -15.54 -19.75
CA VAL A 117 -2.96 -16.47 -19.60
C VAL A 117 -2.83 -17.55 -20.68
N PRO A 118 -2.79 -18.85 -20.32
CA PRO A 118 -2.64 -19.91 -21.31
C PRO A 118 -3.88 -20.02 -22.19
N ALA A 119 -3.67 -20.32 -23.48
CA ALA A 119 -4.76 -20.60 -24.40
C ALA A 119 -5.62 -21.79 -23.91
N PRO A 120 -6.95 -21.80 -24.14
CA PRO A 120 -7.74 -20.86 -24.94
C PRO A 120 -8.26 -19.63 -24.14
N TRP A 121 -7.82 -19.44 -22.90
CA TRP A 121 -8.35 -18.41 -22.03
C TRP A 121 -7.88 -17.00 -22.42
N LYS A 122 -8.67 -16.00 -22.05
CA LYS A 122 -8.34 -14.58 -22.22
C LYS A 122 -8.12 -13.94 -20.86
N THR A 123 -7.23 -12.97 -20.78
CA THR A 123 -7.03 -12.17 -19.56
C THR A 123 -8.34 -11.48 -19.17
N PRO A 124 -8.88 -11.73 -17.97
CA PRO A 124 -10.01 -10.97 -17.45
C PRO A 124 -9.69 -9.48 -17.45
N TRP A 125 -10.65 -8.66 -17.89
CA TRP A 125 -10.46 -7.20 -17.90
C TRP A 125 -10.20 -6.66 -16.48
N GLN A 126 -10.73 -7.31 -15.44
CA GLN A 126 -10.47 -6.97 -14.04
C GLN A 126 -9.01 -7.13 -13.61
N LEU A 127 -8.17 -7.82 -14.41
CA LEU A 127 -6.75 -8.00 -14.13
C LEU A 127 -5.84 -7.02 -14.89
N VAL A 128 -6.43 -6.16 -15.71
CA VAL A 128 -5.73 -5.08 -16.41
C VAL A 128 -5.48 -3.96 -15.40
N HIS A 129 -4.20 -3.61 -15.23
CA HIS A 129 -3.80 -2.57 -14.28
C HIS A 129 -4.18 -1.18 -14.79
N GLU A 130 -4.76 -0.39 -13.90
CA GLU A 130 -5.06 1.03 -14.11
C GLU A 130 -4.28 1.86 -13.08
N VAL A 131 -3.59 2.90 -13.55
CA VAL A 131 -2.79 3.77 -12.68
C VAL A 131 -3.71 4.52 -11.71
N SER A 132 -3.43 4.43 -10.41
CA SER A 132 -4.26 4.98 -9.34
C SER A 132 -3.42 5.67 -8.26
N ALA A 133 -4.07 6.14 -7.19
CA ALA A 133 -3.38 6.64 -6.01
C ALA A 133 -2.51 5.57 -5.33
N LEU A 134 -2.86 4.29 -5.47
CA LEU A 134 -2.11 3.16 -4.94
C LEU A 134 -0.66 3.16 -5.45
N ASP A 135 -0.45 3.37 -6.75
CA ASP A 135 0.88 3.40 -7.38
C ASP A 135 1.77 4.45 -6.70
N GLU A 136 1.22 5.61 -6.34
CA GLU A 136 1.95 6.68 -5.67
C GLU A 136 2.42 6.25 -4.28
N PHE A 137 1.53 5.68 -3.45
CA PHE A 137 1.91 5.15 -2.13
C PHE A 137 2.96 4.03 -2.22
N LEU A 138 2.87 3.18 -3.25
CA LEU A 138 3.86 2.14 -3.53
C LEU A 138 5.22 2.74 -3.97
N CYS A 139 5.26 3.93 -4.56
CA CYS A 139 6.49 4.51 -5.12
C CYS A 139 7.18 5.54 -4.22
N GLU A 140 6.65 5.81 -3.03
CA GLU A 140 7.26 6.78 -2.10
C GLU A 140 8.69 6.45 -1.71
N LYS A 141 9.49 7.47 -1.44
CA LYS A 141 10.87 7.26 -1.00
C LYS A 141 10.95 7.21 0.52
N GLU A 142 11.71 6.25 1.02
CA GLU A 142 11.88 6.02 2.46
C GLU A 142 12.45 7.24 3.19
N ASP A 143 13.40 7.94 2.57
CA ASP A 143 14.02 9.17 3.09
C ASP A 143 13.04 10.34 3.18
N GLU A 144 12.03 10.39 2.29
CA GLU A 144 10.98 11.40 2.32
C GLU A 144 9.93 11.10 3.38
N ILE A 145 9.61 9.83 3.62
CA ILE A 145 8.68 9.39 4.70
C ILE A 145 9.23 9.79 6.07
N GLY A 146 10.56 9.75 6.24
CA GLY A 146 11.26 10.23 7.43
C GLY A 146 10.95 11.68 7.82
N GLN A 147 10.50 12.50 6.86
CA GLN A 147 10.31 13.96 6.99
C GLN A 147 8.85 14.38 7.11
N VAL A 148 7.91 13.43 7.07
CA VAL A 148 6.47 13.69 7.10
C VAL A 148 6.03 14.09 8.51
N GLU A 149 5.15 15.08 8.62
CA GLU A 149 4.54 15.47 9.90
C GLU A 149 3.78 14.30 10.52
N LEU A 150 3.91 14.09 11.84
CA LEU A 150 3.25 12.99 12.57
C LEU A 150 1.76 12.85 12.25
N LYS A 151 1.01 13.97 12.22
CA LYS A 151 -0.43 13.96 11.91
C LYS A 151 -0.70 13.46 10.50
N ALA A 152 0.12 13.88 9.53
CA ALA A 152 0.03 13.42 8.16
C ALA A 152 0.40 11.93 8.06
N LEU A 153 1.50 11.50 8.68
CA LEU A 153 1.92 10.10 8.69
C LEU A 153 0.85 9.18 9.32
N LEU A 154 0.19 9.60 10.41
CA LEU A 154 -0.94 8.88 10.99
C LEU A 154 -2.09 8.71 9.97
N SER A 155 -2.48 9.80 9.30
CA SER A 155 -3.57 9.78 8.31
C SER A 155 -3.21 8.92 7.09
N ARG A 156 -1.98 9.00 6.60
CA ARG A 156 -1.47 8.14 5.52
C ARG A 156 -1.47 6.68 5.92
N THR A 157 -0.97 6.37 7.12
CA THR A 157 -0.92 5.00 7.68
C THR A 157 -2.31 4.41 7.81
N GLU A 158 -3.26 5.19 8.31
CA GLU A 158 -4.67 4.80 8.34
C GLU A 158 -5.20 4.52 6.93
N GLY A 159 -4.88 5.39 5.96
CA GLY A 159 -5.28 5.26 4.56
C GLY A 159 -4.80 3.97 3.92
N VAL A 160 -3.53 3.61 4.10
CA VAL A 160 -2.94 2.38 3.53
C VAL A 160 -3.37 1.12 4.28
N LEU A 161 -3.64 1.19 5.59
CA LEU A 161 -4.25 0.08 6.34
C LEU A 161 -5.69 -0.18 5.87
N LYS A 162 -6.46 0.87 5.57
CA LYS A 162 -7.78 0.74 4.95
C LYS A 162 -7.67 0.12 3.56
N MET A 163 -6.70 0.53 2.73
CA MET A 163 -6.44 -0.13 1.43
C MET A 163 -6.23 -1.62 1.65
N MET A 164 -5.23 -1.98 2.46
CA MET A 164 -4.84 -3.36 2.71
C MET A 164 -5.98 -4.21 3.27
N TRP A 165 -6.87 -3.66 4.10
CA TRP A 165 -8.01 -4.39 4.65
C TRP A 165 -9.07 -4.76 3.60
N TRP A 166 -9.20 -3.96 2.55
CA TRP A 166 -10.16 -4.20 1.46
C TRP A 166 -9.61 -5.11 0.36
N LEU A 167 -8.30 -5.29 0.33
CA LEU A 167 -7.61 -6.29 -0.47
C LEU A 167 -7.75 -7.65 0.22
#